data_AF-A0A7W1R443-F1
#
_entry.id   AF-A0A7W1R443-F1
#
_cell.length_a   1.000
_cell.length_b   1.000
_cell.length_c   1.000
_cell.angle_alpha   90.00
_cell.angle_beta   90.00
_cell.angle_gamma   90.00
#
_symmetry.space_group_name_H-M   'P 1'
#
loop_
_entity.id
_entity.type
_entity.pdbx_description
1 polymer ?
#
loop_
_entity_poly.entity_id
_entity_poly.type
_entity_poly.pdbx_seq_one_letter_code
_entity_poly.pdbx_strand_id
1 'polypeptide(L)' 'MTVQPDTTVDKATLTIDGFEITVPQGTLIIRAAEQLGIQIPRFCDHPLLDPVGACRQCIVEIEGQRKP' A
#
# COMPACT_ATOMS: atom_id res chain seq x y z
N MET A 1 -13.57 2.21 17.27
CA MET A 1 -12.20 2.66 17.57
C MET A 1 -11.77 3.50 16.37
N THR A 2 -11.69 4.80 16.59
CA THR A 2 -11.73 5.85 15.56
C THR A 2 -10.34 6.08 15.00
N VAL A 3 -10.10 5.82 13.71
CA VAL A 3 -8.90 6.32 13.04
C VAL A 3 -9.26 7.68 12.44
N GLN A 4 -8.88 8.73 13.16
CA GLN A 4 -8.89 10.11 12.68
C GLN A 4 -7.84 10.26 11.57
N PRO A 5 -8.10 11.00 10.49
CA PRO A 5 -7.11 11.28 9.47
C PRO A 5 -6.19 12.38 10.03
N ASP A 6 -5.01 11.99 10.48
CA ASP A 6 -4.05 12.96 10.99
C ASP A 6 -3.59 13.90 9.86
N THR A 7 -3.66 15.18 10.17
CA THR A 7 -3.61 16.30 9.23
C THR A 7 -2.19 16.83 9.21
N THR A 8 -1.34 16.24 8.38
CA THR A 8 -0.11 16.80 7.78
C THR A 8 0.17 15.95 6.56
N VAL A 9 -0.28 16.38 5.38
CA VAL A 9 -0.13 15.62 4.12
C VAL A 9 1.30 15.73 3.60
N ASP A 10 2.24 15.09 4.30
CA ASP A 10 3.50 14.69 3.69
C ASP A 10 3.16 13.69 2.59
N LYS A 11 3.39 14.09 1.34
CA LYS A 11 3.14 13.27 0.16
C LYS A 11 4.43 12.59 -0.24
N ALA A 12 4.38 11.28 -0.41
CA ALA A 12 5.49 10.49 -0.91
C ALA A 12 5.29 10.21 -2.39
N THR A 13 6.28 10.55 -3.21
CA THR A 13 6.36 10.12 -4.61
C THR A 13 7.14 8.83 -4.68
N LEU A 14 6.57 7.82 -5.34
CA LEU A 14 7.16 6.50 -5.50
C LEU A 14 6.78 5.91 -6.85
N THR A 15 7.53 4.91 -7.30
CA THR A 15 7.32 4.25 -8.60
C THR A 15 6.82 2.83 -8.35
N ILE A 16 5.69 2.47 -8.96
CA ILE A 16 5.11 1.11 -8.92
C ILE A 16 5.04 0.59 -10.35
N ASP A 17 5.67 -0.56 -10.63
CA ASP A 17 5.68 -1.20 -11.97
C ASP A 17 6.08 -0.24 -13.12
N GLY A 18 6.96 0.73 -12.83
CA GLY A 18 7.41 1.74 -13.79
C GLY A 18 6.52 2.99 -13.91
N PHE A 19 5.40 3.05 -13.17
CA PHE A 19 4.52 4.21 -13.11
C PHE A 19 4.80 5.07 -11.87
N GLU A 20 4.99 6.36 -12.06
CA GLU A 20 5.18 7.33 -10.97
C GLU A 20 3.83 7.69 -10.35
N ILE A 21 3.75 7.62 -9.03
CA ILE A 21 2.55 7.99 -8.26
C ILE A 21 2.92 8.75 -6.99
N THR A 22 2.10 9.73 -6.64
CA THR A 22 2.21 10.48 -5.39
C THR A 22 1.05 10.13 -4.48
N VAL A 23 1.34 9.50 -3.33
CA VAL A 23 0.35 9.11 -2.33
C VAL A 23 0.64 9.77 -0.97
N PRO A 24 -0.38 9.96 -0.11
CA PRO A 24 -0.14 10.38 1.26
C PRO A 24 0.79 9.41 1.99
N GLN A 25 1.72 9.94 2.77
CA GLN A 25 2.58 9.11 3.62
C GLN A 25 1.70 8.27 4.57
N GLY A 26 2.08 7.01 4.78
CA GLY A 26 1.26 6.05 5.54
C GLY A 26 0.23 5.28 4.70
N THR A 27 0.12 5.56 3.39
CA THR A 27 -0.69 4.75 2.48
C THR A 27 -0.05 3.37 2.27
N LEU A 28 -0.86 2.31 2.33
CA LEU A 28 -0.43 0.95 2.02
C LEU A 28 -0.10 0.80 0.53
N ILE A 29 0.95 0.04 0.21
CA ILE A 29 1.38 -0.22 -1.18
C ILE A 29 0.22 -0.79 -2.02
N ILE A 30 -0.60 -1.67 -1.44
CA ILE A 30 -1.78 -2.25 -2.10
C ILE A 30 -2.76 -1.16 -2.55
N ARG A 31 -2.98 -0.12 -1.73
CA ARG A 31 -3.88 0.99 -2.06
C ARG A 31 -3.29 1.92 -3.10
N ALA A 32 -1.98 2.14 -3.06
CA ALA A 32 -1.28 2.90 -4.09
C ALA A 32 -1.34 2.19 -5.45
N ALA A 33 -1.14 0.87 -5.47
CA ALA A 33 -1.25 0.04 -6.68
C ALA A 33 -2.68 0.03 -7.24
N GLU A 34 -3.71 -0.04 -6.39
CA GLU A 34 -5.12 0.03 -6.80
C GLU A 34 -5.45 1.37 -7.50
N GLN A 35 -4.84 2.49 -7.12
CA GLN A 35 -5.03 3.79 -7.81
C GLN A 35 -4.48 3.80 -9.24
N LEU A 36 -3.47 2.97 -9.52
CA LEU A 36 -2.93 2.75 -10.86
C LEU A 36 -3.70 1.68 -11.65
N GLY A 37 -4.71 1.06 -11.05
CA GLY A 37 -5.46 -0.05 -11.63
C GLY A 37 -4.76 -1.42 -11.51
N ILE A 38 -3.66 -1.51 -10.77
CA ILE A 38 -2.94 -2.76 -10.53
C ILE A 38 -3.67 -3.51 -9.41
N GLN A 39 -4.26 -4.65 -9.76
CA GLN A 39 -5.03 -5.48 -8.82
C GLN A 39 -4.13 -6.53 -8.17
N ILE A 40 -3.80 -6.33 -6.90
CA ILE A 40 -3.03 -7.30 -6.11
C ILE A 40 -4.01 -8.26 -5.41
N PRO A 41 -3.89 -9.58 -5.61
CA PRO A 41 -4.77 -10.55 -4.98
C PRO A 41 -4.64 -10.49 -3.45
N ARG A 42 -5.76 -10.23 -2.78
CA ARG A 42 -5.84 -10.11 -1.32
C ARG A 42 -7.04 -10.86 -0.77
N PHE A 43 -6.83 -11.63 0.28
CA PHE A 43 -7.89 -12.33 1.03
C PHE A 43 -8.08 -11.79 2.43
N CYS A 44 -6.98 -11.36 3.05
CA CYS A 44 -6.92 -10.99 4.46
C CYS A 44 -6.98 -9.47 4.69
N ASP A 45 -7.05 -8.67 3.63
CA ASP A 45 -7.11 -7.20 3.71
C ASP A 45 -8.53 -6.70 3.39
N HIS A 46 -9.07 -5.88 4.31
CA HIS A 46 -10.39 -5.29 4.19
C HIS A 46 -10.33 -3.80 4.63
N PRO A 47 -10.96 -2.86 3.90
CA PRO A 47 -10.82 -1.41 4.16
C PRO A 47 -11.24 -0.92 5.55
N LEU A 48 -12.10 -1.68 6.24
CA LEU A 48 -12.61 -1.37 7.58
C LEU A 48 -11.84 -2.07 8.71
N LEU A 49 -10.81 -2.85 8.40
CA LEU A 49 -10.00 -3.62 9.35
C LEU A 49 -8.52 -3.30 9.17
N ASP A 50 -7.75 -3.49 10.24
CA ASP A 50 -6.31 -3.35 10.17
C ASP A 50 -5.68 -4.50 9.34
N PRO A 51 -4.61 -4.21 8.56
CA PRO A 51 -3.95 -5.21 7.75
C PRO A 51 -3.25 -6.27 8.62
N VAL A 52 -3.65 -7.54 8.47
CA VAL A 52 -3.14 -8.66 9.30
C VAL A 52 -2.01 -9.47 8.64
N GLY A 53 -1.81 -9.34 7.32
CA GLY A 53 -0.75 -10.06 6.59
C GLY A 53 -0.86 -11.61 6.58
N ALA A 54 -1.99 -12.18 7.01
CA ALA A 54 -2.15 -13.63 7.21
C ALA A 54 -2.08 -14.46 5.91
N CYS A 55 -2.54 -13.89 4.80
CA CYS A 55 -2.68 -14.58 3.52
C CYS A 55 -1.43 -14.54 2.63
N ARG A 56 -0.52 -13.59 2.87
CA ARG A 56 0.73 -13.39 2.11
C ARG A 56 0.61 -13.33 0.57
N GLN A 57 -0.60 -13.20 0.04
CA GLN A 57 -0.83 -13.18 -1.40
C GLN A 57 -0.51 -11.81 -2.03
N CYS A 58 -0.39 -10.78 -1.20
CA CYS A 58 0.00 -9.43 -1.58
C CYS A 58 1.52 -9.18 -1.46
N ILE A 59 2.34 -10.23 -1.46
CA ILE A 59 3.81 -10.07 -1.47
C ILE A 59 4.21 -9.39 -2.79
N VAL A 60 5.02 -8.35 -2.67
CA VAL A 60 5.60 -7.60 -3.78
C VAL A 60 7.11 -7.56 -3.62
N GLU A 61 7.81 -7.37 -4.73
CA GLU A 61 9.24 -7.13 -4.75
C GLU A 61 9.51 -5.63 -4.69
N ILE A 62 10.50 -5.22 -3.90
CA ILE A 62 10.90 -3.81 -3.75
C ILE A 62 12.38 -3.72 -4.13
N GLU A 63 12.70 -2.86 -5.10
CA GLU A 63 14.07 -2.64 -5.51
C GLU A 63 14.93 -2.13 -4.34
N GLY A 64 16.06 -2.78 -4.10
CA GLY A 64 16.99 -2.44 -3.01
C GLY A 64 16.62 -3.00 -1.63
N GLN A 65 15.42 -3.56 -1.45
CA GLN A 65 15.10 -4.35 -0.26
C GLN A 65 15.69 -5.75 -0.41
N ARG A 66 16.59 -6.12 0.52
CA ARG A 66 17.05 -7.52 0.62
C ARG A 66 15.87 -8.40 0.98
N LYS A 67 15.69 -9.48 0.22
CA LYS A 67 14.66 -10.52 0.37
C LYS A 67 14.30 -10.77 1.85
N PRO A 68 13.01 -10.72 2.25
CA PRO A 68 12.56 -11.25 3.52
C PRO A 68 12.60 -12.78 3.56
#